data_AF-A0A7W0HLE0-F1
#
_entry.id   AF-A0A7W0HLE0-F1
#
_cell.length_a   1.000
_cell.length_b   1.000
_cell.length_c   1.000
_cell.angle_alpha   90.00
_cell.angle_beta   90.00
_cell.angle_gamma   90.00
#
_symmetry.space_group_name_H-M   'P 1'
#
loop_
_entity.id
_entity.type
_entity.pdbx_description
1 polymer ?
#
loop_
_entity_poly.entity_id
_entity_poly.type
_entity_poly.pdbx_seq_one_letter_code
_entity_poly.pdbx_strand_id
1 'polypeptide(L)'
;MKKVYLIVFMMVFFSFIFVSFAAAEESMTKQKKEESLSLIVATPEDGFQLAIALSRKGVTETQPDKEVLKKLRPAYAHDPDSLIAASQVIAIHFQTIAAANNYWRSEE
;
A
#
# COMPACT_ATOMS: atom_id res chain seq x y z
N MET A 1 -21.30 38.27 32.42
CA MET A 1 -19.92 37.79 32.73
C MET A 1 -19.76 36.28 32.54
N LYS A 2 -20.58 35.41 33.17
CA LYS A 2 -20.47 33.94 33.05
C LYS A 2 -20.55 33.38 31.61
N LYS A 3 -21.43 33.94 30.76
CA LYS A 3 -21.57 33.54 29.33
C LYS A 3 -20.35 33.89 28.47
N VAL A 4 -19.67 35.01 28.78
CA VAL A 4 -18.44 35.41 28.06
C VAL A 4 -17.29 34.48 28.45
N TYR A 5 -17.19 34.12 29.73
CA TYR A 5 -16.22 33.14 30.21
C TYR A 5 -16.45 31.74 29.61
N LEU A 6 -17.72 31.35 29.43
CA LEU A 6 -18.08 30.10 28.77
C LEU A 6 -17.64 30.06 27.30
N ILE A 7 -17.84 31.15 26.55
CA ILE A 7 -17.42 31.23 25.14
C ILE A 7 -15.90 31.21 25.00
N VAL A 8 -15.19 31.98 25.83
CA VAL A 8 -13.72 31.97 25.84
C VAL A 8 -13.18 30.61 26.25
N PHE A 9 -13.80 29.95 27.24
CA PHE A 9 -13.45 28.59 27.65
C PHE A 9 -13.67 27.59 26.52
N MET A 10 -14.80 27.66 25.79
CA MET A 10 -15.05 26.79 24.64
C MET A 10 -14.08 27.04 23.48
N MET A 11 -13.70 28.30 23.21
CA MET A 11 -12.70 28.61 22.18
C MET A 11 -11.31 28.09 22.54
N VAL A 12 -10.90 28.20 23.81
CA VAL A 12 -9.63 27.63 24.29
C VAL A 12 -9.69 26.10 24.27
N PHE A 13 -10.81 25.50 24.67
CA PHE A 13 -10.95 24.03 24.61
C PHE A 13 -10.91 23.52 23.16
N PHE A 14 -11.52 24.25 22.23
CA PHE A 14 -11.53 23.91 20.82
C PHE A 14 -10.15 24.02 20.17
N SER A 15 -9.33 25.01 20.56
CA SER A 15 -7.95 25.11 20.08
C SER A 15 -7.06 23.97 20.60
N PHE A 16 -7.27 23.52 21.85
CA PHE A 16 -6.58 22.35 22.41
C PHE A 16 -6.95 21.03 21.70
N ILE A 17 -8.22 20.84 21.34
CA ILE A 17 -8.67 19.67 20.56
C ILE A 17 -8.02 19.68 19.17
N PHE A 18 -7.94 20.84 18.52
CA PHE A 18 -7.38 20.97 17.18
C PHE A 18 -5.88 20.64 17.12
N VAL A 19 -5.11 21.08 18.12
CA VAL A 19 -3.67 20.73 18.24
C VAL A 19 -3.47 19.23 18.46
N SER A 20 -4.33 18.61 19.27
CA SER A 20 -4.27 17.16 19.52
C SER A 20 -4.65 16.35 18.27
N PHE A 21 -5.61 16.83 17.48
CA PHE A 21 -6.02 16.20 16.23
C PHE A 21 -4.93 16.26 15.16
N ALA A 22 -4.26 17.40 14.99
CA ALA A 22 -3.14 17.54 14.06
C ALA A 22 -1.96 16.63 14.41
N ALA A 23 -1.64 16.49 15.71
CA ALA A 23 -0.61 15.55 16.18
C ALA A 23 -0.99 14.08 15.96
N ALA A 24 -2.29 13.74 15.99
CA ALA A 24 -2.79 12.39 15.70
C ALA A 24 -2.72 12.06 14.19
N GLU A 25 -2.91 13.04 13.31
CA GLU A 25 -2.76 12.87 11.87
C GLU A 25 -1.28 12.73 11.45
N GLU A 26 -0.38 13.48 12.08
CA GLU A 26 1.07 13.35 11.90
C GLU A 26 1.60 11.99 12.44
N SER A 27 1.05 11.50 13.56
CA SER A 27 1.42 10.19 14.09
C SER A 27 0.88 9.04 13.23
N MET A 28 -0.36 9.14 12.71
CA MET A 28 -0.94 8.17 11.77
C MET A 28 -0.19 8.12 10.42
N THR A 29 0.34 9.24 9.94
CA THR A 29 1.15 9.30 8.71
C THR A 29 2.58 8.79 8.91
N LYS A 30 3.22 9.05 10.07
CA LYS A 30 4.52 8.45 10.45
C LYS A 30 4.45 6.96 10.77
N GLN A 31 3.27 6.45 11.16
CA GLN A 31 3.08 5.05 11.54
C GLN A 31 2.77 4.12 10.34
N LYS A 32 2.73 4.63 9.11
CA LYS A 32 2.93 3.80 7.90
C LYS A 32 4.41 3.41 7.82
N LYS A 33 4.80 2.60 8.80
CA LYS A 33 6.11 2.01 9.02
C LYS A 33 6.66 1.54 7.69
N GLU A 34 7.88 1.98 7.37
CA GLU A 34 8.73 1.37 6.35
C GLU A 34 8.82 -0.13 6.66
N GLU A 35 7.91 -0.89 6.08
CA GLU A 35 7.97 -2.34 6.10
C GLU A 35 9.11 -2.70 5.15
N SER A 36 10.22 -3.18 5.71
CA SER A 36 11.39 -3.58 4.94
C SER A 36 10.96 -4.66 3.94
N LEU A 37 11.10 -4.37 2.65
CA LEU A 37 10.73 -5.30 1.58
C LEU A 37 11.57 -6.57 1.69
N SER A 38 10.92 -7.72 1.87
CA SER A 38 11.53 -9.04 1.88
C SER A 38 11.03 -9.86 0.70
N LEU A 39 11.92 -10.63 0.08
CA LEU A 39 11.57 -11.64 -0.93
C LEU A 39 11.41 -13.04 -0.34
N ILE A 40 11.73 -13.22 0.95
CA ILE A 40 11.67 -14.53 1.62
C ILE A 40 10.24 -14.80 2.10
N VAL A 41 9.68 -15.93 1.69
CA VAL A 41 8.31 -16.36 1.96
C VAL A 41 8.25 -17.87 2.21
N ALA A 42 7.31 -18.30 3.05
CA ALA A 42 7.26 -19.68 3.54
C ALA A 42 6.89 -20.70 2.45
N THR A 43 6.00 -20.32 1.52
CA THR A 43 5.45 -21.26 0.53
C THR A 43 5.47 -20.70 -0.89
N PRO A 44 5.39 -21.57 -1.92
CA PRO A 44 5.24 -21.12 -3.31
C PRO A 44 4.01 -20.24 -3.53
N GLU A 45 2.90 -20.53 -2.85
CA GLU A 45 1.67 -19.73 -2.95
C GLU A 45 1.90 -18.31 -2.39
N ASP A 46 2.53 -18.19 -1.22
CA ASP A 46 2.89 -16.88 -0.65
C ASP A 46 3.84 -16.12 -1.59
N GLY A 47 4.76 -16.83 -2.25
CA GLY A 47 5.66 -16.26 -3.25
C GLY A 47 4.92 -15.73 -4.47
N PHE A 48 3.88 -16.44 -4.93
CA PHE A 48 3.05 -15.99 -6.04
C PHE A 48 2.20 -14.77 -5.65
N GLN A 49 1.63 -14.76 -4.45
CA GLN A 49 0.91 -13.59 -3.93
C GLN A 49 1.84 -12.37 -3.79
N LEU A 50 3.07 -12.57 -3.33
CA LEU A 50 4.09 -11.52 -3.29
C LEU A 50 4.43 -11.01 -4.70
N ALA A 51 4.55 -11.89 -5.69
CA ALA A 51 4.80 -11.51 -7.09
C ALA A 51 3.67 -10.62 -7.64
N ILE A 52 2.41 -10.95 -7.37
CA ILE A 52 1.25 -10.13 -7.73
C ILE A 52 1.33 -8.76 -7.04
N ALA A 53 1.64 -8.74 -5.74
CA ALA A 53 1.74 -7.51 -4.96
C ALA A 53 2.83 -6.57 -5.52
N LEU A 54 4.02 -7.10 -5.82
CA LEU A 54 5.12 -6.33 -6.41
C LEU A 54 4.78 -5.79 -7.80
N SER A 55 4.15 -6.62 -8.64
CA SER A 55 3.69 -6.21 -9.97
C SER A 55 2.74 -5.01 -9.90
N ARG A 56 1.76 -5.05 -8.98
CA ARG A 56 0.80 -3.97 -8.75
C ARG A 56 1.44 -2.74 -8.10
N LYS A 57 2.43 -2.96 -7.23
CA LYS A 57 3.20 -1.88 -6.60
C LYS A 57 3.93 -1.06 -7.67
N GLY A 58 4.60 -1.70 -8.63
CA GLY A 58 5.25 -1.01 -9.75
C GLY A 58 4.32 -0.04 -10.47
N VAL A 59 3.11 -0.48 -10.84
CA VAL A 59 2.09 0.38 -11.47
C VAL A 59 1.71 1.56 -10.57
N THR A 60 1.47 1.29 -9.28
CA THR A 60 1.04 2.32 -8.31
C THR A 60 2.15 3.34 -8.02
N GLU A 61 3.42 2.93 -8.00
CA GLU A 61 4.55 3.85 -7.84
C GLU A 61 4.74 4.75 -9.06
N THR A 62 4.52 4.21 -10.28
CA THR A 62 4.59 5.02 -11.52
C THR A 62 3.40 5.96 -11.70
N GLN A 63 2.21 5.57 -11.22
CA GLN A 63 1.00 6.37 -11.26
C GLN A 63 0.30 6.35 -9.89
N PRO A 64 0.59 7.35 -9.02
CA PRO A 64 0.04 7.39 -7.66
C PRO A 64 -1.43 7.83 -7.59
N ASP A 65 -1.98 8.46 -8.65
CA ASP A 65 -3.37 8.90 -8.69
C ASP A 65 -4.32 7.70 -8.91
N LYS A 66 -5.03 7.34 -7.85
CA LYS A 66 -6.00 6.24 -7.84
C LYS A 66 -7.20 6.48 -8.77
N GLU A 67 -7.60 7.72 -9.01
CA GLU A 67 -8.71 8.02 -9.91
C GLU A 67 -8.29 7.82 -11.37
N VAL A 68 -7.04 8.15 -11.71
CA VAL A 68 -6.47 7.80 -13.02
C VAL A 68 -6.42 6.28 -13.18
N LEU A 69 -5.91 5.53 -12.20
CA LEU A 69 -5.86 4.06 -12.27
C LEU A 69 -7.25 3.43 -12.45
N LYS A 70 -8.27 3.93 -11.73
CA LYS A 70 -9.66 3.46 -11.88
C LYS A 70 -10.19 3.72 -13.28
N LYS A 71 -9.93 4.89 -13.85
CA LYS A 71 -10.37 5.25 -15.22
C LYS A 71 -9.71 4.38 -16.29
N LEU A 72 -8.46 3.98 -16.08
CA LEU A 72 -7.72 3.12 -17.02
C LEU A 72 -8.10 1.64 -16.90
N ARG A 73 -8.61 1.19 -15.75
CA ARG A 73 -8.90 -0.23 -15.48
C ARG A 73 -9.80 -0.92 -16.51
N PRO A 74 -10.91 -0.33 -16.97
CA PRO A 74 -11.77 -0.98 -17.96
C PRO A 74 -11.06 -1.32 -19.26
N ALA A 75 -10.05 -0.54 -19.66
CA ALA A 75 -9.31 -0.73 -20.89
C ALA A 75 -8.48 -2.02 -20.88
N TYR A 76 -7.70 -2.26 -19.81
CA TYR A 76 -6.84 -3.44 -19.73
C TYR A 76 -7.54 -4.67 -19.13
N ALA A 77 -8.62 -4.50 -18.36
CA ALA A 77 -9.28 -5.61 -17.67
C ALA A 77 -10.08 -6.54 -18.61
N HIS A 78 -10.43 -6.07 -19.81
CA HIS A 78 -11.18 -6.84 -20.81
C HIS A 78 -10.38 -7.13 -22.07
N ASP A 79 -9.12 -6.71 -22.12
CA ASP A 79 -8.23 -6.88 -23.25
C ASP A 79 -7.34 -8.12 -23.05
N PRO A 80 -7.45 -9.16 -23.90
CA PRO A 80 -6.68 -10.39 -23.73
C PRO A 80 -5.16 -10.19 -23.73
N ASP A 81 -4.65 -9.30 -24.60
CA ASP A 81 -3.22 -9.00 -24.70
C ASP A 81 -2.72 -8.36 -23.40
N SER A 82 -3.49 -7.44 -22.83
CA SER A 82 -3.21 -6.84 -21.52
C SER A 82 -3.25 -7.85 -20.39
N LEU A 83 -4.19 -8.81 -20.40
CA LEU A 83 -4.26 -9.86 -19.38
C LEU A 83 -3.05 -10.81 -19.47
N ILE A 84 -2.62 -11.16 -20.69
CA ILE A 84 -1.41 -11.95 -20.93
C ILE A 84 -0.17 -11.17 -20.47
N ALA A 85 -0.07 -9.88 -20.80
CA ALA A 85 1.03 -9.03 -20.38
C ALA A 85 1.12 -8.91 -18.85
N ALA A 86 -0.02 -8.74 -18.17
CA ALA A 86 -0.08 -8.72 -16.71
C ALA A 86 0.41 -10.06 -16.11
N SER A 87 -0.01 -11.18 -16.69
CA SER A 87 0.45 -12.52 -16.29
C SER A 87 1.97 -12.68 -16.48
N GLN A 88 2.53 -12.17 -17.59
CA GLN A 88 3.97 -12.21 -17.84
C GLN A 88 4.77 -11.43 -16.79
N VAL A 89 4.32 -10.23 -16.41
CA VAL A 89 4.99 -9.44 -15.36
C VAL A 89 5.00 -10.19 -14.02
N ILE A 90 3.87 -10.82 -13.66
CA ILE A 90 3.79 -11.65 -12.45
C ILE A 90 4.76 -12.84 -12.54
N ALA A 91 4.85 -13.51 -13.69
CA ALA A 91 5.77 -14.63 -13.89
C ALA A 91 7.25 -14.22 -13.70
N ILE A 92 7.64 -13.04 -14.19
CA ILE A 92 9.00 -12.49 -14.02
C ILE A 92 9.32 -12.21 -12.54
N HIS A 93 8.38 -11.61 -11.80
CA HIS A 93 8.55 -11.41 -10.36
C HIS A 93 8.60 -12.73 -9.60
N PHE A 94 7.73 -13.68 -9.94
CA PHE A 94 7.69 -14.99 -9.30
C PHE A 94 8.97 -15.77 -9.54
N GLN A 95 9.57 -15.70 -10.74
CA GLN A 95 10.87 -16.29 -11.02
C GLN A 95 11.96 -15.76 -10.07
N THR A 96 11.98 -14.44 -9.84
CA THR A 96 12.94 -13.80 -8.91
C THR A 96 12.70 -14.25 -7.47
N ILE A 97 11.43 -14.28 -7.03
CA ILE A 97 11.05 -14.70 -5.67
C ILE A 97 11.36 -16.18 -5.45
N ALA A 98 11.03 -17.05 -6.40
CA ALA A 98 11.34 -18.47 -6.31
C ALA A 98 12.85 -18.71 -6.19
N ALA A 99 13.66 -17.99 -6.98
CA ALA A 99 15.12 -18.06 -6.86
C ALA A 99 15.61 -17.58 -5.48
N ALA A 100 15.03 -16.52 -4.93
CA ALA A 100 15.36 -16.03 -3.59
C ALA A 100 15.01 -17.02 -2.47
N ASN A 101 14.05 -17.92 -2.69
CA ASN A 101 13.58 -18.93 -1.73
C ASN A 101 14.13 -20.34 -2.02
N ASN A 102 15.22 -20.45 -2.79
CA ASN A 102 15.79 -21.74 -3.21
C ASN A 102 14.73 -22.71 -3.79
N TYR A 103 13.73 -22.16 -4.49
CA TYR A 103 12.59 -22.90 -5.04
C TYR A 103 11.83 -23.76 -4.02
N TRP A 104 11.89 -23.43 -2.73
CA TRP A 104 11.30 -24.20 -1.63
C TRP A 104 11.70 -25.69 -1.61
N ARG A 105 12.89 -26.01 -2.14
CA ARG A 105 13.43 -27.36 -2.06
C ARG A 105 13.77 -27.63 -0.59
N SER A 106 13.40 -28.81 -0.09
CA SER A 106 13.94 -29.30 1.17
C SER A 106 15.46 -29.48 1.01
N GLU A 107 16.24 -28.90 1.91
CA GLU A 107 17.66 -29.24 2.05
C GLU A 107 17.73 -30.74 2.38
N GLU A 108 18.30 -31.55 1.48
CA GLU A 108 18.71 -32.94 1.76
C GLU A 108 20.07 -32.97 2.45
#